data_AF-R6R0Z7-F1
#
_entry.id   AF-R6R0Z7-F1
#
_cell.length_a   1.000
_cell.length_b   1.000
_cell.length_c   1.000
_cell.angle_alpha   90.00
_cell.angle_beta   90.00
_cell.angle_gamma   90.00
#
_symmetry.space_group_name_H-M   'P 1'
#
loop_
_entity.id
_entity.type
_entity.pdbx_description
1 polymer ?
#
loop_
_entity_poly.entity_id
_entity_poly.type
_entity_poly.pdbx_seq_one_letter_code
_entity_poly.pdbx_strand_id
1 'polypeptide(L)'
;MDSQQQEFINMLIENIEKKNNIKILFAAEDSYQRFKFLNKKNDYDIKFVYISNNADQEIDLEKQNELFNVHGYELHYVLENLMNGDYKIVELLNSTSIYFKCEKYDEIKKVIYDAINIECFERYLCKKINLSFKKEIENKKDVVVTSYLSLMGDYLLLKYCLEIKSIQSDIYHNIQNLPIKLTSFMDILYLMDKFNEMETIKTIPYNESLNKIALNCSTWNLKKLKNVEEIKADDINKIYKKIIELYPSYQLNN
;
A
#
# COMPACT_ATOMS: atom_id res chain seq x y z
N MET A 1 -5.41 -11.63 -14.12
CA MET A 1 -5.24 -12.85 -13.31
C MET A 1 -5.97 -13.96 -14.03
N ASP A 2 -5.36 -15.12 -14.16
CA ASP A 2 -6.01 -16.27 -14.82
C ASP A 2 -7.07 -16.90 -13.90
N SER A 3 -8.08 -17.58 -14.45
CA SER A 3 -9.22 -18.11 -13.69
C SER A 3 -8.79 -19.10 -12.61
N GLN A 4 -7.78 -19.93 -12.91
CA GLN A 4 -7.20 -20.89 -11.97
C GLN A 4 -6.53 -20.22 -10.77
N GLN A 5 -5.93 -19.03 -10.97
CA GLN A 5 -5.27 -18.29 -9.90
C GLN A 5 -6.30 -17.67 -8.94
N GLN A 6 -7.40 -17.13 -9.49
CA GLN A 6 -8.49 -16.59 -8.66
C GLN A 6 -9.16 -17.69 -7.83
N GLU A 7 -9.39 -18.87 -8.42
CA GLU A 7 -9.96 -20.01 -7.70
C GLU A 7 -9.09 -20.44 -6.52
N PHE A 8 -7.77 -20.53 -6.74
CA PHE A 8 -6.82 -20.87 -5.67
C PHE A 8 -6.84 -19.83 -4.54
N ILE A 9 -6.82 -18.53 -4.88
CA ILE A 9 -6.90 -17.45 -3.89
C ILE A 9 -8.21 -17.55 -3.10
N ASN A 10 -9.34 -17.79 -3.75
CA ASN A 10 -10.62 -17.94 -3.07
C ASN A 10 -10.59 -19.11 -2.08
N MET A 11 -10.05 -20.26 -2.49
CA MET A 11 -9.86 -21.41 -1.60
C MET A 11 -8.93 -21.10 -0.42
N LEU A 12 -7.83 -20.38 -0.68
CA LEU A 12 -6.90 -19.94 0.36
C LEU A 12 -7.61 -19.05 1.38
N ILE A 13 -8.33 -18.02 0.93
CA ILE A 13 -9.09 -17.09 1.79
C ILE A 13 -10.11 -17.86 2.64
N GLU A 14 -10.90 -18.75 2.04
CA GLU A 14 -11.87 -19.56 2.79
C GLU A 14 -11.21 -20.44 3.85
N ASN A 15 -10.06 -21.05 3.54
CA ASN A 15 -9.33 -21.88 4.47
C ASN A 15 -8.79 -21.06 5.65
N ILE A 16 -8.30 -19.85 5.39
CA ILE A 16 -7.81 -18.94 6.43
C ILE A 16 -8.96 -18.50 7.33
N GLU A 17 -10.10 -18.08 6.76
CA GLU A 17 -11.29 -17.69 7.54
C GLU A 17 -11.77 -18.83 8.44
N LYS A 18 -11.91 -20.04 7.90
CA LYS A 18 -12.38 -21.21 8.66
C LYS A 18 -11.39 -21.64 9.74
N LYS A 19 -10.10 -21.73 9.41
CA LYS A 19 -9.07 -22.23 10.34
C LYS A 19 -8.85 -21.30 11.53
N ASN A 20 -8.89 -19.99 11.29
CA ASN A 20 -8.59 -18.99 12.31
C ASN A 20 -9.86 -18.39 12.94
N ASN A 21 -11.05 -18.77 12.46
CA ASN A 21 -12.32 -18.19 12.86
C ASN A 21 -12.31 -16.65 12.76
N ILE A 22 -11.89 -16.16 11.60
CA ILE A 22 -11.81 -14.73 11.25
C ILE A 22 -12.69 -14.43 10.04
N LYS A 23 -12.98 -13.15 9.80
CA LYS A 23 -13.54 -12.67 8.54
C LYS A 23 -12.57 -11.75 7.83
N ILE A 24 -12.16 -12.13 6.63
CA ILE A 24 -11.32 -11.30 5.78
C ILE A 24 -12.20 -10.26 5.10
N LEU A 25 -11.81 -8.99 5.21
CA LEU A 25 -12.49 -7.86 4.58
C LEU A 25 -12.00 -7.67 3.14
N PHE A 26 -10.68 -7.73 2.96
CA PHE A 26 -10.07 -7.70 1.64
C PHE A 26 -8.67 -8.29 1.69
N ALA A 27 -8.19 -8.74 0.53
CA ALA A 27 -6.82 -9.15 0.33
C ALA A 27 -6.26 -8.45 -0.91
N ALA A 28 -5.06 -7.91 -0.82
CA ALA A 28 -4.41 -7.18 -1.88
C ALA A 28 -2.90 -7.44 -1.87
N GLU A 29 -2.26 -7.14 -2.98
CA GLU A 29 -0.81 -7.18 -3.06
C GLU A 29 -0.19 -5.98 -2.34
N ASP A 30 0.94 -6.22 -1.66
CA ASP A 30 1.71 -5.13 -1.08
C ASP A 30 2.22 -4.19 -2.19
N SER A 31 2.07 -2.91 -1.91
CA SER A 31 2.40 -1.74 -2.71
C SER A 31 3.74 -1.70 -3.45
N TYR A 32 4.68 -2.62 -3.20
CA TYR A 32 5.90 -2.75 -4.00
C TYR A 32 5.61 -3.12 -5.46
N GLN A 33 4.41 -3.64 -5.78
CA GLN A 33 3.94 -3.92 -7.13
C GLN A 33 2.86 -2.94 -7.66
N ARG A 34 2.82 -1.70 -7.11
CA ARG A 34 1.96 -0.59 -7.62
C ARG A 34 2.07 -0.34 -9.12
N PHE A 35 3.16 -0.81 -9.74
CA PHE A 35 3.29 -0.92 -11.19
C PHE A 35 3.12 -2.40 -11.56
N LYS A 36 1.99 -2.76 -12.18
CA LYS A 36 1.64 -4.09 -12.74
C LYS A 36 2.69 -4.75 -13.66
N PHE A 37 3.81 -4.07 -13.88
CA PHE A 37 4.86 -4.41 -14.83
C PHE A 37 6.03 -5.17 -14.18
N LEU A 38 6.11 -5.25 -12.84
CA LEU A 38 7.10 -6.04 -12.09
C LEU A 38 6.75 -7.54 -12.09
N ASN A 39 6.55 -8.12 -13.27
CA ASN A 39 6.26 -9.54 -13.40
C ASN A 39 7.55 -10.36 -13.32
N LYS A 40 7.96 -10.78 -12.11
CA LYS A 40 8.66 -12.06 -12.00
C LYS A 40 7.67 -13.11 -11.50
N LYS A 41 7.50 -14.15 -12.32
CA LYS A 41 6.84 -15.41 -11.95
C LYS A 41 7.38 -15.88 -10.59
N ASN A 42 6.49 -16.04 -9.62
CA ASN A 42 6.53 -17.08 -8.57
C ASN A 42 6.56 -16.65 -7.08
N ASP A 43 6.30 -15.42 -6.68
CA ASP A 43 6.04 -15.10 -5.26
C ASP A 43 4.83 -14.15 -5.14
N TYR A 44 3.66 -14.64 -4.76
CA TYR A 44 2.50 -13.79 -4.45
C TYR A 44 2.63 -13.27 -3.01
N ASP A 45 2.79 -11.96 -2.82
CA ASP A 45 2.75 -11.33 -1.50
C ASP A 45 1.32 -10.84 -1.21
N ILE A 46 0.54 -11.69 -0.55
CA ILE A 46 -0.87 -11.43 -0.22
C ILE A 46 -0.93 -10.82 1.18
N LYS A 47 -1.32 -9.55 1.25
CA LYS A 47 -1.67 -8.88 2.51
C LYS A 47 -3.19 -8.82 2.65
N PHE A 48 -3.73 -9.23 3.78
CA PHE A 48 -5.17 -9.17 4.03
C PHE A 48 -5.50 -8.45 5.33
N VAL A 49 -6.66 -7.80 5.37
CA VAL A 49 -7.19 -7.18 6.58
C VAL A 49 -8.41 -7.98 7.02
N TYR A 50 -8.47 -8.34 8.30
CA TYR A 50 -9.54 -9.16 8.86
C TYR A 50 -10.13 -8.59 10.14
N ILE A 51 -11.31 -9.06 10.50
CA ILE A 51 -11.91 -8.89 11.83
C ILE A 51 -11.96 -10.26 12.50
N SER A 52 -11.79 -10.26 13.82
CA SER A 52 -11.78 -11.45 14.65
C SER A 52 -12.54 -11.19 15.94
N ASN A 53 -13.12 -12.25 16.51
CA ASN A 53 -13.68 -12.20 17.87
C ASN A 53 -12.58 -12.26 18.95
N ASN A 54 -11.39 -12.78 18.60
CA ASN A 54 -10.22 -12.79 19.45
C ASN A 54 -9.24 -11.73 18.95
N ALA A 55 -8.88 -10.77 19.82
CA ALA A 55 -8.04 -9.62 19.50
C ALA A 55 -6.54 -9.97 19.35
N ASP A 56 -6.22 -11.03 18.60
CA ASP A 56 -4.83 -11.35 18.24
C ASP A 56 -4.39 -10.50 17.05
N GLN A 57 -3.22 -9.88 17.21
CA GLN A 57 -2.81 -8.69 16.45
C GLN A 57 -2.42 -8.99 15.00
N GLU A 58 -1.90 -10.18 14.68
CA GLU A 58 -1.45 -10.54 13.33
C GLU A 58 -1.56 -12.06 13.08
N ILE A 59 -1.84 -12.43 11.82
CA ILE A 59 -1.77 -13.82 11.34
C ILE A 59 -0.69 -13.90 10.28
N ASP A 60 0.44 -14.51 10.62
CA ASP A 60 1.48 -14.85 9.64
C ASP A 60 1.32 -16.31 9.22
N LEU A 61 1.09 -16.53 7.93
CA LEU A 61 1.05 -17.87 7.35
C LEU A 61 2.30 -18.03 6.53
N GLU A 62 3.38 -18.41 7.21
CA GLU A 62 4.64 -18.78 6.56
C GLU A 62 4.37 -19.74 5.40
N LYS A 63 5.00 -19.44 4.25
CA LYS A 63 5.06 -20.17 2.98
C LYS A 63 4.39 -21.56 3.02
N GLN A 64 3.06 -21.61 2.94
CA GLN A 64 2.36 -22.89 2.82
C GLN A 64 2.71 -23.61 1.51
N ASN A 65 3.26 -22.87 0.55
CA ASN A 65 4.01 -23.33 -0.60
C ASN A 65 5.09 -22.29 -0.88
N GLU A 66 6.23 -22.66 -1.47
CA GLU A 66 7.35 -21.75 -1.81
C GLU A 66 6.96 -20.52 -2.66
N LEU A 67 5.70 -20.47 -3.13
CA LEU A 67 5.09 -19.51 -4.06
C LEU A 67 4.26 -18.38 -3.42
N PHE A 68 3.88 -18.46 -2.14
CA PHE A 68 2.97 -17.49 -1.50
C PHE A 68 3.51 -17.00 -0.16
N ASN A 69 3.58 -15.68 -0.01
CA ASN A 69 3.86 -14.99 1.23
C ASN A 69 2.57 -14.32 1.70
N VAL A 70 1.96 -14.79 2.80
CA VAL A 70 0.60 -14.41 3.17
C VAL A 70 0.58 -13.86 4.59
N HIS A 71 0.22 -12.58 4.73
CA HIS A 71 0.17 -11.91 6.03
C HIS A 71 -1.18 -11.22 6.24
N GLY A 72 -1.74 -11.44 7.42
CA GLY A 72 -3.00 -10.87 7.87
C GLY A 72 -2.79 -9.84 8.97
N TYR A 73 -3.50 -8.73 8.87
CA TYR A 73 -3.56 -7.71 9.90
C TYR A 73 -4.98 -7.59 10.46
N GLU A 74 -5.12 -7.61 11.78
CA GLU A 74 -6.42 -7.39 12.42
C GLU A 74 -6.83 -5.91 12.28
N LEU A 75 -8.10 -5.64 11.97
CA LEU A 75 -8.59 -4.30 11.64
C LEU A 75 -8.33 -3.28 12.76
N HIS A 76 -8.57 -3.63 14.02
CA HIS A 76 -8.31 -2.75 15.15
C HIS A 76 -6.82 -2.37 15.21
N TYR A 77 -5.93 -3.36 15.12
CA TYR A 77 -4.48 -3.13 15.11
C TYR A 77 -4.05 -2.19 13.97
N VAL A 78 -4.60 -2.39 12.78
CA VAL A 78 -4.30 -1.54 11.63
C VAL A 78 -4.84 -0.12 11.80
N LEU A 79 -6.02 0.04 12.40
CA LEU A 79 -6.56 1.37 12.71
C LEU A 79 -5.73 2.07 13.79
N GLU A 80 -5.25 1.36 14.82
CA GLU A 80 -4.33 1.92 15.82
C GLU A 80 -3.03 2.42 15.19
N ASN A 81 -2.46 1.64 14.27
CA ASN A 81 -1.29 2.04 13.49
C ASN A 81 -1.57 3.27 12.63
N LEU A 82 -2.75 3.36 12.01
CA LEU A 82 -3.18 4.54 11.26
C LEU A 82 -3.14 5.81 12.11
N MET A 83 -3.55 5.74 13.39
CA MET A 83 -3.44 6.85 14.32
C MET A 83 -2.01 7.26 14.63
N ASN A 84 -1.10 6.30 14.68
CA ASN A 84 0.32 6.55 14.91
C ASN A 84 1.06 6.97 13.63
N GLY A 85 0.30 7.25 12.56
CA GLY A 85 0.83 7.72 11.28
C GLY A 85 1.37 6.61 10.39
N ASP A 86 0.99 5.35 10.61
CA ASP A 86 1.23 4.25 9.68
C ASP A 86 0.00 4.02 8.78
N TYR A 87 0.12 4.46 7.54
CA TYR A 87 -0.97 4.42 6.57
C TYR A 87 -1.01 3.13 5.75
N LYS A 88 -0.44 2.02 6.23
CA LYS A 88 -0.41 0.74 5.49
C LYS A 88 -1.77 0.32 4.93
N ILE A 89 -2.85 0.51 5.67
CA ILE A 89 -4.21 0.21 5.20
C ILE A 89 -4.59 1.00 3.96
N VAL A 90 -4.21 2.27 3.90
CA VAL A 90 -4.45 3.16 2.76
C VAL A 90 -3.67 2.67 1.55
N GLU A 91 -2.45 2.21 1.76
CA GLU A 91 -1.62 1.65 0.70
C GLU A 91 -2.26 0.40 0.09
N LEU A 92 -2.79 -0.50 0.93
CA LEU A 92 -3.49 -1.70 0.47
C LEU A 92 -4.81 -1.37 -0.23
N LEU A 93 -5.58 -0.39 0.27
CA LEU A 93 -6.83 0.07 -0.35
C LEU A 93 -6.61 0.76 -1.72
N ASN A 94 -5.42 1.32 -1.94
CA ASN A 94 -4.97 1.90 -3.21
C ASN A 94 -4.19 0.90 -4.09
N SER A 95 -4.10 -0.38 -3.70
CA SER A 95 -3.40 -1.40 -4.48
C SER A 95 -4.10 -1.68 -5.81
N THR A 96 -3.31 -1.84 -6.88
CA THR A 96 -3.83 -2.19 -8.22
C THR A 96 -4.17 -3.66 -8.38
N SER A 97 -3.77 -4.48 -7.41
CA SER A 97 -3.88 -5.94 -7.41
C SER A 97 -4.68 -6.37 -6.18
N ILE A 98 -5.99 -6.09 -6.19
CA ILE A 98 -6.90 -6.57 -5.14
C ILE A 98 -7.35 -7.98 -5.52
N TYR A 99 -6.98 -8.95 -4.69
CA TYR A 99 -7.21 -10.38 -4.87
C TYR A 99 -8.58 -10.83 -4.36
N PHE A 100 -9.05 -10.20 -3.28
CA PHE A 100 -10.33 -10.49 -2.67
C PHE A 100 -10.96 -9.23 -2.11
N LYS A 101 -12.28 -9.11 -2.27
CA LYS A 101 -13.12 -8.07 -1.70
C LYS A 101 -14.34 -8.72 -1.08
N CYS A 102 -14.62 -8.38 0.17
CA CYS A 102 -15.92 -8.66 0.76
C CYS A 102 -17.02 -7.82 0.09
N GLU A 103 -18.29 -8.18 0.35
CA GLU A 103 -19.46 -7.47 -0.19
C GLU A 103 -19.48 -5.98 0.17
N LYS A 104 -19.00 -5.62 1.38
CA LYS A 104 -19.02 -4.25 1.92
C LYS A 104 -17.72 -3.48 1.71
N TYR A 105 -16.87 -3.95 0.78
CA TYR A 105 -15.53 -3.40 0.59
C TYR A 105 -15.53 -1.91 0.30
N ASP A 106 -16.43 -1.44 -0.57
CA ASP A 106 -16.46 -0.03 -0.98
C ASP A 106 -16.95 0.88 0.17
N GLU A 107 -17.90 0.41 1.00
CA GLU A 107 -18.33 1.11 2.20
C GLU A 107 -17.21 1.18 3.25
N ILE A 108 -16.48 0.08 3.48
CA ILE A 108 -15.33 0.04 4.40
C ILE A 108 -14.25 1.01 3.93
N LYS A 109 -13.90 0.95 2.64
CA LYS A 109 -12.91 1.85 2.01
C LYS A 109 -13.30 3.31 2.22
N LYS A 110 -14.57 3.65 2.00
CA LYS A 110 -15.10 5.00 2.23
C LYS A 110 -14.98 5.41 3.70
N VAL A 111 -15.41 4.57 4.64
CA VAL A 111 -15.34 4.86 6.08
C VAL A 111 -13.90 5.15 6.53
N ILE A 112 -12.92 4.40 6.03
CA ILE A 112 -11.51 4.60 6.35
C ILE A 112 -10.99 5.91 5.74
N TYR A 113 -11.30 6.20 4.48
CA TYR A 113 -10.84 7.42 3.83
C TYR A 113 -11.43 8.69 4.43
N ASP A 114 -12.72 8.67 4.78
CA ASP A 114 -13.41 9.80 5.42
C ASP A 114 -12.83 10.13 6.80
N ALA A 115 -12.15 9.17 7.44
CA ALA A 115 -11.49 9.38 8.72
C ALA A 115 -10.10 10.03 8.63
N ILE A 116 -9.49 10.04 7.46
CA ILE A 116 -8.09 10.46 7.34
C ILE A 116 -8.00 11.94 6.97
N ASN A 117 -7.18 12.66 7.74
CA ASN A 117 -6.77 13.98 7.32
C ASN A 117 -5.72 13.89 6.20
N ILE A 118 -6.04 14.43 5.02
CA ILE A 118 -5.16 14.39 3.87
C ILE A 118 -3.80 15.05 4.11
N GLU A 119 -3.72 16.13 4.91
CA GLU A 119 -2.44 16.79 5.21
C GLU A 119 -1.54 15.87 6.07
N CYS A 120 -2.13 15.02 6.91
CA CYS A 120 -1.41 14.01 7.68
C CYS A 120 -0.89 12.88 6.77
N PHE A 121 -1.68 12.45 5.79
CA PHE A 121 -1.23 11.49 4.79
C PHE A 121 -0.13 12.05 3.87
N GLU A 122 -0.26 13.30 3.42
CA GLU A 122 0.80 14.02 2.68
C GLU A 122 2.11 14.06 3.48
N ARG A 123 2.02 14.30 4.80
CA ARG A 123 3.18 14.30 5.71
C ARG A 123 3.82 12.91 5.85
N TYR A 124 3.00 11.88 5.98
CA TYR A 124 3.46 10.49 5.99
C TYR A 124 4.25 10.17 4.72
N LEU A 125 3.70 10.46 3.54
CA LEU A 125 4.36 10.21 2.26
C LEU A 125 5.70 10.97 2.16
N CYS A 126 5.74 12.25 2.58
CA CYS A 126 6.99 13.01 2.64
C CYS A 126 8.05 12.36 3.54
N LYS A 127 7.65 11.88 4.72
CA LYS A 127 8.54 11.20 5.67
C LYS A 127 9.03 9.86 5.10
N LYS A 128 8.13 9.07 4.52
CA LYS A 128 8.43 7.78 3.88
C LYS A 128 9.44 7.94 2.74
N ILE A 129 9.17 8.86 1.80
CA ILE A 129 10.08 9.18 0.68
C ILE A 129 11.47 9.56 1.19
N ASN A 130 11.54 10.42 2.20
CA ASN A 130 12.81 10.84 2.83
C ASN A 130 13.60 9.67 3.42
N LEU A 131 12.92 8.81 4.17
CA LEU A 131 13.55 7.65 4.79
C LEU A 131 14.04 6.65 3.74
N SER A 132 13.22 6.35 2.73
CA SER A 132 13.59 5.46 1.62
C SER A 132 14.79 6.01 0.84
N PHE A 133 14.81 7.32 0.54
CA PHE A 133 15.95 7.94 -0.14
C PHE A 133 17.26 7.77 0.63
N LYS A 134 17.27 8.15 1.91
CA LYS A 134 18.47 8.07 2.76
C LYS A 134 18.97 6.64 2.92
N LYS A 135 18.05 5.68 3.05
CA LYS A 135 18.38 4.27 3.29
C LYS A 135 18.87 3.57 2.03
N GLU A 136 18.20 3.80 0.90
CA GLU A 136 18.31 2.94 -0.28
C GLU A 136 19.05 3.59 -1.46
N ILE A 137 19.19 4.93 -1.47
CA ILE A 137 19.69 5.67 -2.64
C ILE A 137 20.89 6.56 -2.27
N GLU A 138 20.80 7.32 -1.19
CA GLU A 138 21.82 8.29 -0.80
C GLU A 138 23.19 7.61 -0.59
N ASN A 139 24.23 8.21 -1.18
CA ASN A 139 25.62 7.72 -1.11
C ASN A 139 25.86 6.31 -1.69
N LYS A 140 24.92 5.74 -2.45
CA LYS A 140 25.10 4.45 -3.13
C LYS A 140 25.75 4.65 -4.50
N LYS A 141 26.75 3.81 -4.82
CA LYS A 141 27.34 3.76 -6.16
C LYS A 141 26.39 3.10 -7.17
N ASP A 142 25.74 2.03 -6.73
CA ASP A 142 24.73 1.30 -7.48
C ASP A 142 23.46 1.20 -6.63
N VAL A 143 22.31 1.48 -7.23
CA VAL A 143 21.01 1.55 -6.55
C VAL A 143 20.09 0.48 -7.12
N VAL A 144 19.37 -0.22 -6.25
CA VAL A 144 18.41 -1.24 -6.66
C VAL A 144 17.26 -0.59 -7.44
N VAL A 145 16.90 -1.15 -8.59
CA VAL A 145 15.86 -0.56 -9.46
C VAL A 145 14.51 -0.50 -8.73
N THR A 146 14.17 -1.51 -7.92
CA THR A 146 12.95 -1.52 -7.11
C THR A 146 12.91 -0.39 -6.07
N SER A 147 14.06 0.05 -5.57
CA SER A 147 14.15 1.20 -4.66
C SER A 147 13.79 2.52 -5.37
N TYR A 148 14.24 2.73 -6.61
CA TYR A 148 13.81 3.88 -7.40
C TYR A 148 12.31 3.83 -7.70
N LEU A 149 11.81 2.68 -8.16
CA LEU A 149 10.39 2.52 -8.51
C LEU A 149 9.48 2.74 -7.30
N SER A 150 9.86 2.22 -6.13
CA SER A 150 9.13 2.43 -4.87
C SER A 150 9.07 3.92 -4.50
N LEU A 151 10.23 4.58 -4.46
CA LEU A 151 10.31 6.00 -4.12
C LEU A 151 9.53 6.88 -5.11
N MET A 152 9.60 6.57 -6.40
CA MET A 152 8.86 7.28 -7.44
C MET A 152 7.35 7.04 -7.31
N GLY A 153 6.93 5.81 -7.03
CA GLY A 153 5.54 5.47 -6.77
C GLY A 153 4.95 6.26 -5.59
N ASP A 154 5.69 6.38 -4.48
CA ASP A 154 5.28 7.20 -3.33
C ASP A 154 5.23 8.69 -3.67
N TYR A 155 6.19 9.19 -4.45
CA TYR A 155 6.22 10.58 -4.90
C TYR A 155 5.05 10.95 -5.80
N LEU A 156 4.71 10.07 -6.75
CA LEU A 156 3.55 10.25 -7.63
C LEU A 156 2.25 10.36 -6.82
N LEU A 157 2.08 9.49 -5.81
CA LEU A 157 0.94 9.54 -4.92
C LEU A 157 0.90 10.83 -4.10
N LEU A 158 2.03 11.27 -3.57
CA LEU A 158 2.13 12.55 -2.86
C LEU A 158 1.69 13.72 -3.76
N LYS A 159 2.18 13.77 -5.01
CA LYS A 159 1.79 14.79 -5.98
C LYS A 159 0.29 14.78 -6.26
N TYR A 160 -0.28 13.60 -6.45
CA TYR A 160 -1.72 13.45 -6.64
C TYR A 160 -2.51 13.98 -5.45
N CYS A 161 -2.14 13.60 -4.22
CA CYS A 161 -2.81 14.09 -3.01
C CYS A 161 -2.75 15.62 -2.93
N LEU A 162 -1.60 16.23 -3.26
CA LEU A 162 -1.43 17.68 -3.23
C LEU A 162 -2.26 18.43 -4.27
N GLU A 163 -2.47 17.85 -5.45
CA GLU A 163 -3.19 18.50 -6.56
C GLU A 163 -4.70 18.24 -6.50
N ILE A 164 -5.09 16.98 -6.33
CA ILE A 164 -6.49 16.54 -6.35
C ILE A 164 -7.16 16.71 -4.99
N LYS A 165 -6.37 16.80 -3.92
CA LYS A 165 -6.86 16.83 -2.54
C LYS A 165 -7.74 15.61 -2.19
N SER A 166 -7.30 14.44 -2.69
CA SER A 166 -7.88 13.13 -2.37
C SER A 166 -6.81 12.10 -2.00
N ILE A 167 -7.15 11.21 -1.06
CA ILE A 167 -6.36 10.04 -0.66
C ILE A 167 -6.73 8.82 -1.51
N GLN A 168 -7.98 8.77 -1.98
CA GLN A 168 -8.43 7.78 -2.95
C GLN A 168 -7.76 8.08 -4.27
N SER A 169 -6.80 7.23 -4.65
CA SER A 169 -5.98 7.47 -5.82
C SER A 169 -6.05 6.30 -6.78
N ASP A 170 -6.56 6.57 -7.97
CA ASP A 170 -6.47 5.65 -9.12
C ASP A 170 -5.19 5.88 -9.93
N ILE A 171 -4.22 6.63 -9.38
CA ILE A 171 -2.98 7.01 -10.06
C ILE A 171 -2.26 5.81 -10.65
N TYR A 172 -2.27 4.69 -9.95
CA TYR A 172 -1.59 3.46 -10.36
C TYR A 172 -2.35 2.68 -11.43
N HIS A 173 -3.65 2.93 -11.60
CA HIS A 173 -4.45 2.41 -12.70
C HIS A 173 -4.32 3.27 -13.96
N ASN A 174 -4.14 4.59 -13.82
CA ASN A 174 -4.16 5.54 -14.92
C ASN A 174 -3.04 6.59 -14.81
N ILE A 175 -1.78 6.15 -14.72
CA ILE A 175 -0.61 7.05 -14.65
C ILE A 175 -0.58 8.03 -15.83
N GLN A 176 -1.10 7.62 -16.99
CA GLN A 176 -1.20 8.46 -18.20
C GLN A 176 -2.17 9.64 -18.06
N ASN A 177 -3.14 9.56 -17.14
CA ASN A 177 -4.12 10.63 -16.88
C ASN A 177 -3.72 11.50 -15.70
N LEU A 178 -2.49 11.37 -15.19
CA LEU A 178 -2.00 12.29 -14.18
C LEU A 178 -2.05 13.71 -14.73
N PRO A 179 -2.48 14.71 -13.94
CA PRO A 179 -2.47 16.12 -14.35
C PRO A 179 -1.06 16.66 -14.65
N ILE A 180 -0.03 15.83 -14.50
CA ILE A 180 1.36 16.22 -14.45
C ILE A 180 2.05 15.81 -15.74
N LYS A 181 2.52 16.79 -16.53
CA LYS A 181 3.59 16.58 -17.52
C LYS A 181 4.90 16.28 -16.78
N LEU A 182 5.07 15.06 -16.27
CA LEU A 182 6.32 14.62 -15.67
C LEU A 182 7.30 14.29 -16.78
N THR A 183 8.31 15.13 -16.99
CA THR A 183 9.55 14.73 -17.66
C THR A 183 10.15 13.46 -17.01
N SER A 184 9.89 13.26 -15.72
CA SER A 184 10.23 12.07 -14.92
C SER A 184 9.50 10.78 -15.34
N PHE A 185 8.42 10.86 -16.14
CA PHE A 185 7.69 9.67 -16.60
C PHE A 185 8.50 8.87 -17.61
N MET A 186 9.29 9.54 -18.46
CA MET A 186 10.22 8.87 -19.38
C MET A 186 11.36 8.18 -18.61
N ASP A 187 11.81 8.77 -17.50
CA ASP A 187 12.81 8.16 -16.64
C ASP A 187 12.25 6.92 -15.90
N ILE A 188 10.99 6.95 -15.47
CA ILE A 188 10.27 5.80 -14.92
C ILE A 188 10.12 4.70 -15.97
N LEU A 189 9.67 5.05 -17.18
CA LEU A 189 9.56 4.10 -18.29
C LEU A 189 10.91 3.51 -18.69
N TYR A 190 11.98 4.30 -18.69
CA TYR A 190 13.35 3.84 -18.91
C TYR A 190 13.81 2.86 -17.82
N LEU A 191 13.56 3.17 -16.55
CA LEU A 191 13.84 2.27 -15.43
C LEU A 191 13.05 0.96 -15.54
N MET A 192 11.78 1.05 -15.97
CA MET A 192 10.91 -0.10 -16.16
C MET A 192 11.35 -0.97 -17.34
N ASP A 193 11.74 -0.37 -18.45
CA ASP A 193 12.31 -1.06 -19.62
C ASP A 193 13.58 -1.81 -19.22
N LYS A 194 14.49 -1.14 -18.50
CA LYS A 194 15.70 -1.77 -17.94
C LYS A 194 15.37 -2.88 -16.95
N PHE A 195 14.38 -2.72 -16.08
CA PHE A 195 13.98 -3.77 -15.14
C PHE A 195 13.46 -5.01 -15.86
N ASN A 196 12.66 -4.84 -16.91
CA ASN A 196 12.07 -5.93 -17.68
C ASN A 196 13.10 -6.65 -18.57
N GLU A 197 14.14 -5.96 -19.02
CA GLU A 197 15.27 -6.55 -19.77
C GLU A 197 16.25 -7.33 -18.87
N MET A 198 16.24 -7.12 -17.55
CA MET A 198 17.23 -7.67 -16.63
C MET A 198 16.80 -9.05 -16.08
N GLU A 199 17.36 -10.13 -16.63
CA GLU A 199 17.26 -11.46 -16.00
C GLU A 199 17.96 -11.52 -14.62
N THR A 200 19.04 -10.72 -14.45
CA THR A 200 20.01 -10.83 -13.35
C THR A 200 20.46 -9.51 -12.70
N ILE A 201 20.51 -8.39 -13.42
CA ILE A 201 20.98 -7.11 -12.85
C ILE A 201 19.83 -6.46 -12.06
N LYS A 202 19.97 -6.35 -10.74
CA LYS A 202 18.95 -5.72 -9.87
C LYS A 202 19.25 -4.25 -9.57
N THR A 203 20.39 -3.73 -10.03
CA THR A 203 20.93 -2.42 -9.67
C THR A 203 21.35 -1.63 -10.89
N ILE A 204 21.18 -0.31 -10.86
CA ILE A 204 21.73 0.60 -11.86
C ILE A 204 22.77 1.53 -11.22
N PRO A 205 23.78 1.98 -11.97
CA PRO A 205 24.71 2.99 -11.48
C PRO A 205 23.99 4.26 -11.04
N TYR A 206 24.62 5.00 -10.13
CA TYR A 206 24.17 6.32 -9.71
C TYR A 206 23.80 7.17 -10.93
N ASN A 207 22.55 7.59 -11.00
CA ASN A 207 22.01 8.38 -12.10
C ASN A 207 21.65 9.76 -11.57
N GLU A 208 22.39 10.77 -11.99
CA GLU A 208 22.25 12.14 -11.49
C GLU A 208 20.84 12.71 -11.69
N SER A 209 20.19 12.42 -12.83
CA SER A 209 18.82 12.86 -13.11
C SER A 209 17.80 12.21 -12.17
N LEU A 210 17.86 10.89 -12.01
CA LEU A 210 17.00 10.14 -11.08
C LEU A 210 17.23 10.54 -9.63
N ASN A 211 18.49 10.75 -9.26
CA ASN A 211 18.86 11.16 -7.91
C ASN A 211 18.47 12.61 -7.62
N LYS A 212 18.50 13.49 -8.62
CA LYS A 212 17.98 14.85 -8.48
C LYS A 212 16.47 14.85 -8.31
N ILE A 213 15.74 13.97 -9.01
CA ILE A 213 14.31 13.76 -8.77
C ILE A 213 14.12 13.26 -7.33
N ALA A 214 14.79 12.18 -6.94
CA ALA A 214 14.66 11.60 -5.60
C ALA A 214 15.04 12.58 -4.47
N LEU A 215 16.07 13.41 -4.68
CA LEU A 215 16.49 14.47 -3.77
C LEU A 215 15.47 15.62 -3.72
N ASN A 216 14.87 16.00 -4.86
CA ASN A 216 13.76 16.96 -4.87
C ASN A 216 12.54 16.40 -4.13
N CYS A 217 12.28 15.10 -4.25
CA CYS A 217 11.22 14.41 -3.51
C CYS A 217 11.52 14.41 -1.99
N SER A 218 12.76 14.16 -1.59
CA SER A 218 13.18 14.13 -0.18
C SER A 218 13.20 15.53 0.46
N THR A 219 13.67 16.54 -0.27
CA THR A 219 13.72 17.93 0.22
C THR A 219 12.36 18.64 0.27
N TRP A 220 11.26 17.93 -0.02
CA TRP A 220 9.91 18.47 0.13
C TRP A 220 9.70 18.99 1.56
N ASN A 221 9.35 20.27 1.66
CA ASN A 221 9.44 21.00 2.91
C ASN A 221 8.33 20.58 3.88
N LEU A 222 8.67 19.72 4.84
CA LEU A 222 7.79 19.33 5.95
C LEU A 222 7.23 20.55 6.70
N LYS A 223 7.93 21.70 6.68
CA LYS A 223 7.48 22.95 7.33
C LYS A 223 6.24 23.57 6.67
N LYS A 224 5.88 23.19 5.43
CA LYS A 224 4.63 23.64 4.79
C LYS A 224 3.40 22.89 5.29
N LEU A 225 3.58 21.71 5.87
CA LEU A 225 2.51 20.92 6.46
C LEU A 225 2.41 21.36 7.93
N LYS A 226 1.28 21.98 8.29
CA LYS A 226 1.06 22.52 9.64
C LYS A 226 1.13 21.38 10.69
N ASN A 227 1.19 21.74 11.98
CA ASN A 227 0.91 20.81 13.07
C ASN A 227 -0.57 20.43 13.04
N VAL A 228 -0.89 19.47 12.19
CA VAL A 228 -2.24 18.91 12.04
C VAL A 228 -2.34 17.69 12.95
N GLU A 229 -3.38 17.67 13.79
CA GLU A 229 -3.70 16.50 14.62
C GLU A 229 -3.86 15.26 13.74
N GLU A 230 -3.19 14.17 14.10
CA GLU A 230 -3.00 13.01 13.22
C GLU A 230 -4.28 12.22 12.97
N ILE A 231 -5.02 11.88 14.02
CA ILE A 231 -6.41 11.37 14.13
C ILE A 231 -6.65 11.23 15.65
N LYS A 232 -7.87 11.40 16.18
CA LYS A 232 -8.15 11.20 17.61
C LYS A 232 -8.52 9.74 17.93
N ALA A 233 -8.15 9.26 19.11
CA ALA A 233 -8.49 7.91 19.61
C ALA A 233 -9.98 7.59 19.55
N ASP A 234 -10.83 8.56 19.92
CA ASP A 234 -12.28 8.41 19.87
C ASP A 234 -12.81 8.18 18.45
N ASP A 235 -12.05 8.51 17.42
CA ASP A 235 -12.45 8.31 16.04
C ASP A 235 -12.15 6.89 15.56
N ILE A 236 -11.11 6.20 16.07
CA ILE A 236 -10.87 4.77 15.77
C ILE A 236 -12.02 3.91 16.22
N ASN A 237 -12.44 4.02 17.48
CA ASN A 237 -13.49 3.15 18.00
C ASN A 237 -14.81 3.36 17.24
N LYS A 238 -15.07 4.59 16.78
CA LYS A 238 -16.20 4.88 15.89
C LYS A 238 -16.02 4.25 14.51
N ILE A 239 -14.82 4.32 13.92
CA ILE A 239 -14.52 3.71 12.62
C ILE A 239 -14.67 2.20 12.69
N TYR A 240 -14.02 1.57 13.67
CA TYR A 240 -14.10 0.13 13.91
C TYR A 240 -15.55 -0.30 14.10
N LYS A 241 -16.30 0.37 14.99
CA LYS A 241 -17.72 0.08 15.21
C LYS A 241 -18.55 0.22 13.94
N LYS A 242 -18.36 1.29 13.16
CA LYS A 242 -19.05 1.46 11.85
C LYS A 242 -18.76 0.30 10.91
N ILE A 243 -17.52 -0.19 10.86
CA ILE A 243 -17.13 -1.31 10.00
C ILE A 243 -17.75 -2.61 10.50
N ILE A 244 -17.74 -2.87 11.81
CA ILE A 244 -18.37 -4.06 12.40
C ILE A 244 -19.90 -4.06 12.19
N GLU A 245 -20.55 -2.90 12.28
CA GLU A 245 -21.99 -2.76 12.02
C GLU A 245 -22.39 -3.13 10.59
N LEU A 246 -21.45 -3.13 9.63
CA LEU A 246 -21.67 -3.66 8.28
C LEU A 246 -21.77 -5.19 8.23
N TYR A 247 -21.40 -5.88 9.33
CA TYR A 247 -21.39 -7.34 9.49
C TYR A 247 -22.20 -7.83 10.70
N PRO A 248 -23.51 -7.58 10.75
CA PRO A 248 -24.34 -7.94 11.92
C PRO A 248 -24.41 -9.46 12.18
N SER A 249 -24.16 -10.30 11.16
CA SER A 249 -24.10 -11.75 11.28
C SER A 249 -22.79 -12.27 11.86
N TYR A 250 -21.73 -11.45 11.86
CA TYR A 250 -20.49 -11.73 12.56
C TYR A 250 -20.67 -11.22 13.99
N GLN A 251 -21.46 -11.97 14.77
CA GLN A 251 -21.70 -11.63 16.16
C GLN A 251 -20.36 -11.72 16.90
N LEU A 252 -19.86 -10.54 17.30
CA LEU A 252 -18.91 -10.40 18.39
C LEU A 252 -19.56 -11.08 19.60
N ASN A 253 -19.24 -12.35 19.83
CA ASN A 253 -19.61 -13.00 21.06
C ASN A 253 -18.82 -12.27 22.16
N ASN A 254 -19.53 -11.44 22.93
CA ASN A 254 -19.03 -10.77 24.12
C ASN A 254 -18.40 -11.75 25.10
#